data_AF-A0A944C667-F1
#
_entry.id   AF-A0A944C667-F1
#
_cell.length_a   1.000
_cell.length_b   1.000
_cell.length_c   1.000
_cell.angle_alpha   90.00
_cell.angle_beta   90.00
_cell.angle_gamma   90.00
#
_symmetry.space_group_name_H-M   'P 1'
#
loop_
_entity.id
_entity.type
_entity.pdbx_description
1 polymer ?
#
loop_
_entity_poly.entity_id
_entity_poly.type
_entity_poly.pdbx_seq_one_letter_code
_entity_poly.pdbx_strand_id
1 'polypeptide(L)'
;MVSQDGVGGEDADSLEEDWVAVFDEDSDSSSEDSEDSEDDDSDASDEAAPPHVCVSEDGRVTIESARCSGGGTSPDYWAKWTIVGDDGKKHVVKMPTSSYQSQVHAVRKADGKTYYIVNCFGKASGADGYEWLEAYEIVGKRVREVKVVDGGRKRRGTEEPEFSVNYKIPNWFFKTRGFGYDWILEYDARLREIYVPITVDDREMIDRYRVWRHNGTRFVCMGERGNRNLHPSLLDYVALTLYASSKDYVVRVDSLRNKELRLAVWRKPKKMSDVPDVVVSKGKRKHHGLDSRGYTLCDDYHFIQEGTKYVINFQENHFNKNGACTHHEYFLKRRGGKTLVKQEFEYREN
;
A
#
# COMPACT_ATOMS: atom_id res chain seq x y z
N MET A 1 -37.82 14.73 -58.55
CA MET A 1 -38.20 14.74 -57.12
C MET A 1 -37.15 13.90 -56.40
N VAL A 2 -36.09 14.56 -55.90
CA VAL A 2 -35.86 14.88 -54.47
C VAL A 2 -35.59 13.58 -53.67
N SER A 3 -34.30 13.25 -53.46
CA SER A 3 -33.60 13.12 -52.15
C SER A 3 -33.89 11.80 -51.41
N GLN A 4 -33.04 11.20 -50.57
CA GLN A 4 -31.66 11.42 -50.07
C GLN A 4 -31.23 10.11 -49.35
N ASP A 5 -29.95 10.05 -49.02
CA ASP A 5 -29.18 9.00 -48.34
C ASP A 5 -29.58 8.62 -46.89
N GLY A 6 -28.98 7.52 -46.40
CA GLY A 6 -28.76 7.18 -44.98
C GLY A 6 -28.69 5.65 -44.75
N VAL A 7 -27.54 4.97 -44.80
CA VAL A 7 -26.45 4.81 -43.81
C VAL A 7 -26.89 4.18 -42.47
N GLY A 8 -26.43 2.93 -42.25
CA GLY A 8 -25.65 2.46 -41.09
C GLY A 8 -26.21 2.54 -39.66
N GLY A 9 -26.16 1.41 -38.96
CA GLY A 9 -26.22 1.27 -37.49
C GLY A 9 -26.34 -0.22 -37.15
N GLU A 10 -25.24 -0.97 -37.05
CA GLU A 10 -24.46 -1.19 -35.81
C GLU A 10 -25.35 -1.72 -34.69
N ASP A 11 -25.32 -3.05 -34.56
CA ASP A 11 -25.88 -3.81 -33.45
C ASP A 11 -25.26 -3.30 -32.14
N ALA A 12 -26.06 -2.60 -31.35
CA ALA A 12 -25.72 -2.25 -29.98
C ALA A 12 -25.75 -3.53 -29.14
N ASP A 13 -24.56 -4.07 -28.88
CA ASP A 13 -24.30 -5.16 -27.95
C ASP A 13 -24.83 -4.74 -26.57
N SER A 14 -26.02 -5.22 -26.22
CA SER A 14 -26.69 -4.88 -24.97
C SER A 14 -25.95 -5.52 -23.80
N LEU A 15 -25.25 -4.70 -23.01
CA LEU A 15 -24.74 -5.10 -21.71
C LEU A 15 -25.92 -5.45 -20.80
N GLU A 16 -26.09 -6.72 -20.47
CA GLU A 16 -27.03 -7.13 -19.41
C GLU A 16 -26.49 -6.63 -18.06
N GLU A 17 -27.07 -5.55 -17.56
CA GLU A 17 -26.83 -5.02 -16.23
C GLU A 17 -27.64 -5.83 -15.20
N ASP A 18 -27.03 -6.86 -14.61
CA ASP A 18 -27.63 -7.59 -13.49
C ASP A 18 -27.25 -6.91 -12.16
N TRP A 19 -28.22 -6.28 -11.50
CA TRP A 19 -28.12 -5.86 -10.10
C TRP A 19 -28.17 -7.10 -9.21
N VAL A 20 -27.02 -7.56 -8.72
CA VAL A 20 -26.99 -8.49 -7.58
C VAL A 20 -26.74 -7.69 -6.32
N ALA A 21 -27.82 -7.31 -5.65
CA ALA A 21 -27.76 -6.89 -4.26
C ALA A 21 -27.31 -8.09 -3.42
N VAL A 22 -26.20 -7.95 -2.71
CA VAL A 22 -25.94 -8.78 -1.53
C VAL A 22 -26.75 -8.14 -0.41
N PHE A 23 -27.99 -8.60 -0.25
CA PHE A 23 -28.92 -8.08 0.76
C PHE A 23 -28.41 -8.34 2.19
N ASP A 24 -28.57 -7.30 3.02
CA ASP A 24 -29.14 -7.42 4.36
C ASP A 24 -30.41 -6.53 4.37
N GLU A 25 -31.58 -7.16 4.52
CA GLU A 25 -32.85 -6.50 4.88
C GLU A 25 -33.38 -7.21 6.13
N ASP A 26 -33.39 -6.50 7.26
CA ASP A 26 -34.56 -6.32 8.13
C ASP A 26 -34.20 -5.32 9.26
N SER A 27 -35.05 -4.28 9.36
CA SER A 27 -35.08 -3.18 10.34
C SER A 27 -35.47 -3.67 11.75
N ASP A 28 -35.45 -2.94 12.87
CA ASP A 28 -35.65 -1.53 13.22
C ASP A 28 -35.26 -1.32 14.70
N SER A 29 -34.77 -0.13 15.10
CA SER A 29 -35.44 0.75 16.11
C SER A 29 -34.51 1.87 16.67
N SER A 30 -34.96 3.11 16.41
CA SER A 30 -34.96 4.32 17.27
C SER A 30 -33.69 4.87 17.92
N SER A 31 -33.36 6.13 17.57
CA SER A 31 -33.35 7.32 18.48
C SER A 31 -32.81 8.53 17.69
N GLU A 32 -33.65 9.52 17.40
CA GLU A 32 -33.81 10.80 18.11
C GLU A 32 -32.79 11.89 17.70
N ASP A 33 -33.38 13.06 17.48
CA ASP A 33 -32.88 14.31 16.93
C ASP A 33 -31.60 14.86 17.58
N SER A 34 -30.77 15.53 16.77
CA SER A 34 -30.01 16.70 17.23
C SER A 34 -29.63 17.60 16.07
N GLU A 35 -29.78 18.88 16.34
CA GLU A 35 -29.98 20.02 15.46
C GLU A 35 -28.72 20.50 14.72
N ASP A 36 -28.99 21.25 13.66
CA ASP A 36 -28.08 21.95 12.77
C ASP A 36 -26.92 22.68 13.48
N SER A 37 -25.72 22.48 12.94
CA SER A 37 -24.66 23.48 13.00
C SER A 37 -24.18 23.73 11.57
N GLU A 38 -24.55 24.90 11.07
CA GLU A 38 -24.01 25.49 9.85
C GLU A 38 -22.55 25.85 10.12
N ASP A 39 -21.61 25.05 9.64
CA ASP A 39 -20.22 25.48 9.46
C ASP A 39 -19.90 25.52 7.97
N ASP A 40 -19.48 26.71 7.58
CA ASP A 40 -19.18 27.26 6.27
C ASP A 40 -18.03 26.47 5.60
N ASP A 41 -18.35 25.36 4.93
CA ASP A 41 -17.40 24.61 4.13
C ASP A 41 -17.19 25.33 2.79
N SER A 42 -16.05 26.02 2.70
CA SER A 42 -15.53 26.54 1.46
C SER A 42 -15.45 25.42 0.42
N ASP A 43 -16.27 25.58 -0.61
CA ASP A 43 -16.44 24.79 -1.82
C ASP A 43 -15.08 24.64 -2.56
N ALA A 44 -14.23 23.74 -2.07
CA ALA A 44 -13.20 23.13 -2.87
C ALA A 44 -13.86 21.97 -3.60
N SER A 45 -14.14 22.17 -4.89
CA SER A 45 -14.59 21.12 -5.78
C SER A 45 -13.61 19.96 -5.74
N ASP A 46 -13.90 18.95 -4.91
CA ASP A 46 -13.28 17.64 -4.95
C ASP A 46 -13.69 17.00 -6.28
N GLU A 47 -12.98 17.33 -7.36
CA GLU A 47 -12.98 16.47 -8.54
C GLU A 47 -12.53 15.09 -8.06
N ALA A 48 -13.50 14.19 -7.90
CA ALA A 48 -13.24 12.83 -7.47
C ALA A 48 -12.14 12.24 -8.37
N ALA A 49 -10.99 11.93 -7.77
CA ALA A 49 -9.88 11.33 -8.49
C ALA A 49 -10.37 10.15 -9.34
N PRO A 50 -9.86 9.98 -10.57
CA PRO A 50 -10.31 8.89 -11.43
C PRO A 50 -10.14 7.55 -10.70
N PRO A 51 -11.06 6.60 -10.92
CA PRO A 51 -10.99 5.32 -10.22
C PRO A 51 -9.69 4.60 -10.54
N HIS A 52 -9.15 3.93 -9.52
CA HIS A 52 -8.02 3.04 -9.70
C HIS A 52 -8.47 1.79 -10.45
N VAL A 53 -7.65 1.31 -11.38
CA VAL A 53 -7.97 0.14 -12.22
C VAL A 53 -6.87 -0.90 -12.09
N CYS A 54 -7.25 -2.14 -11.76
CA CYS A 54 -6.34 -3.30 -11.78
C CYS A 54 -6.91 -4.45 -12.61
N VAL A 55 -6.03 -5.27 -13.19
CA VAL A 55 -6.39 -6.36 -14.12
C VAL A 55 -5.63 -7.63 -13.75
N SER A 56 -6.31 -8.77 -13.75
CA SER A 56 -5.70 -10.07 -13.48
C SER A 56 -4.74 -10.48 -14.61
N GLU A 57 -3.75 -11.34 -14.29
CA GLU A 57 -2.73 -11.75 -15.26
C GLU A 57 -3.29 -12.48 -16.48
N ASP A 58 -4.45 -13.13 -16.33
CA ASP A 58 -5.16 -13.81 -17.42
C ASP A 58 -6.15 -12.91 -18.18
N GLY A 59 -6.25 -11.63 -17.80
CA GLY A 59 -7.14 -10.65 -18.42
C GLY A 59 -8.64 -10.91 -18.17
N ARG A 60 -8.98 -11.90 -17.34
CA ARG A 60 -10.37 -12.30 -17.10
C ARG A 60 -11.10 -11.36 -16.14
N VAL A 61 -10.39 -10.71 -15.23
CA VAL A 61 -10.98 -9.80 -14.23
C VAL A 61 -10.33 -8.43 -14.33
N THR A 62 -11.16 -7.40 -14.41
CA THR A 62 -10.78 -6.00 -14.25
C THR A 62 -11.59 -5.42 -13.10
N ILE A 63 -10.94 -4.72 -12.19
CA ILE A 63 -11.58 -4.06 -11.05
C ILE A 63 -11.28 -2.58 -11.13
N GLU A 64 -12.35 -1.78 -11.12
CA GLU A 64 -12.31 -0.35 -10.87
C GLU A 64 -12.68 -0.11 -9.40
N SER A 65 -11.92 0.69 -8.66
CA SER A 65 -12.21 1.01 -7.27
C SER A 65 -11.86 2.46 -6.94
N ALA A 66 -12.71 3.12 -6.16
CA ALA A 66 -12.44 4.45 -5.65
C ALA A 66 -13.11 4.68 -4.29
N ARG A 67 -12.70 5.78 -3.67
CA ARG A 67 -13.32 6.31 -2.46
C ARG A 67 -14.69 6.90 -2.81
N CYS A 68 -15.68 6.69 -1.97
CA CYS A 68 -16.94 7.43 -2.04
C CYS A 68 -16.72 8.91 -1.67
N SER A 69 -17.52 9.82 -2.24
CA SER A 69 -17.54 11.22 -1.81
C SER A 69 -18.00 11.30 -0.34
N GLY A 70 -17.22 11.97 0.52
CA GLY A 70 -17.49 12.06 1.96
C GLY A 70 -16.66 11.08 2.82
N GLY A 71 -17.07 10.92 4.09
CA GLY A 71 -16.47 9.94 5.02
C GLY A 71 -15.20 10.39 5.78
N GLY A 72 -14.76 11.65 5.62
CA GLY A 72 -13.69 12.24 6.42
C GLY A 72 -12.40 11.40 6.45
N THR A 73 -12.02 10.90 7.63
CA THR A 73 -10.79 10.11 7.80
C THR A 73 -10.99 8.59 7.75
N SER A 74 -12.25 8.13 7.70
CA SER A 74 -12.68 6.73 7.63
C SER A 74 -13.67 6.56 6.48
N PRO A 75 -13.19 6.60 5.22
CA PRO A 75 -14.10 6.66 4.10
C PRO A 75 -14.67 5.32 3.70
N ASP A 76 -15.84 5.39 3.07
CA ASP A 76 -16.40 4.29 2.31
C ASP A 76 -15.75 4.19 0.92
N TYR A 77 -15.83 2.99 0.35
CA TYR A 77 -15.32 2.71 -0.98
C TYR A 77 -16.37 1.98 -1.80
N TRP A 78 -16.22 2.07 -3.12
CA TRP A 78 -16.97 1.27 -4.07
C TRP A 78 -16.01 0.48 -4.96
N ALA A 79 -16.51 -0.61 -5.52
CA ALA A 79 -15.82 -1.39 -6.53
C ALA A 79 -16.75 -1.79 -7.66
N LYS A 80 -16.21 -1.88 -8.88
CA LYS A 80 -16.90 -2.37 -10.07
C LYS A 80 -16.00 -3.37 -10.77
N TRP A 81 -16.49 -4.59 -10.89
CA TRP A 81 -15.77 -5.69 -11.51
C TRP A 81 -16.31 -5.90 -12.92
N THR A 82 -15.42 -5.96 -13.90
CA THR A 82 -15.72 -6.44 -15.24
C THR A 82 -15.06 -7.80 -15.41
N ILE A 83 -15.85 -8.81 -15.74
CA ILE A 83 -15.40 -10.18 -15.85
C ILE A 83 -15.67 -10.69 -17.27
N VAL A 84 -14.66 -11.28 -17.88
CA VAL A 84 -14.74 -11.92 -19.19
C VAL A 84 -15.10 -13.40 -19.00
N GLY A 85 -16.27 -13.80 -19.51
CA GLY A 85 -16.70 -15.19 -19.54
C GLY A 85 -15.86 -16.05 -20.47
N ASP A 86 -16.00 -17.37 -20.37
CA ASP A 86 -15.30 -18.31 -21.27
C ASP A 86 -15.78 -18.17 -22.73
N ASP A 87 -16.97 -17.60 -22.94
CA ASP A 87 -17.55 -17.23 -24.23
C ASP A 87 -17.07 -15.86 -24.76
N GLY A 88 -16.18 -15.19 -24.01
CA GLY A 88 -15.67 -13.86 -24.32
C GLY A 88 -16.62 -12.71 -23.94
N LYS A 89 -17.83 -13.00 -23.45
CA LYS A 89 -18.77 -11.95 -23.06
C LYS A 89 -18.38 -11.30 -21.75
N LYS A 90 -18.58 -10.00 -21.66
CA LYS A 90 -18.30 -9.23 -20.44
C LYS A 90 -19.55 -9.20 -19.55
N HIS A 91 -19.37 -9.44 -18.27
CA HIS A 91 -20.38 -9.20 -17.24
C HIS A 91 -19.82 -8.28 -16.17
N VAL A 92 -20.69 -7.43 -15.62
CA VAL A 92 -20.32 -6.41 -14.64
C VAL A 92 -20.96 -6.73 -13.30
N VAL A 93 -20.17 -6.69 -12.23
CA VAL A 93 -20.65 -6.77 -10.83
C VAL A 93 -20.30 -5.47 -10.14
N LYS A 94 -21.32 -4.74 -9.65
CA LYS A 94 -21.16 -3.47 -8.93
C LYS A 94 -21.29 -3.72 -7.43
N MET A 95 -20.35 -3.18 -6.64
CA MET A 95 -20.32 -3.26 -5.18
C MET A 95 -20.31 -1.82 -4.63
N PRO A 96 -21.49 -1.23 -4.37
CA PRO A 96 -21.60 0.18 -3.96
C PRO A 96 -21.01 0.47 -2.58
N THR A 97 -20.84 -0.58 -1.76
CA THR A 97 -20.13 -0.53 -0.49
C THR A 97 -19.11 -1.67 -0.48
N SER A 98 -17.83 -1.33 -0.38
CA SER A 98 -16.71 -2.27 -0.39
C SER A 98 -15.49 -1.67 0.32
N SER A 99 -14.37 -2.37 0.20
CA SER A 99 -13.03 -1.85 0.48
C SER A 99 -12.43 -1.21 -0.77
N TYR A 100 -11.35 -0.45 -0.59
CA TYR A 100 -10.50 -0.09 -1.73
C TYR A 100 -9.81 -1.35 -2.25
N GLN A 101 -9.86 -1.61 -3.56
CA GLN A 101 -9.29 -2.80 -4.18
C GLN A 101 -8.14 -2.41 -5.10
N SER A 102 -6.90 -2.72 -4.70
CA SER A 102 -5.69 -2.19 -5.33
C SER A 102 -5.08 -3.15 -6.37
N GLN A 103 -5.26 -4.46 -6.19
CA GLN A 103 -4.71 -5.49 -7.07
C GLN A 103 -5.66 -6.69 -7.15
N VAL A 104 -5.63 -7.39 -8.30
CA VAL A 104 -6.32 -8.67 -8.50
C VAL A 104 -5.40 -9.64 -9.22
N HIS A 105 -5.38 -10.89 -8.76
CA HIS A 105 -4.43 -11.89 -9.21
C HIS A 105 -5.10 -13.24 -9.48
N ALA A 106 -4.77 -13.87 -10.61
CA ALA A 106 -5.26 -15.19 -10.96
C ALA A 106 -4.40 -16.29 -10.31
N VAL A 107 -5.04 -17.17 -9.54
CA VAL A 107 -4.40 -18.33 -8.90
C VAL A 107 -4.90 -19.63 -9.53
N ARG A 108 -4.08 -20.19 -10.43
CA ARG A 108 -4.37 -21.49 -11.07
C ARG A 108 -3.99 -22.67 -10.16
N LYS A 109 -4.96 -23.51 -9.84
CA LYS A 109 -4.78 -24.77 -9.11
C LYS A 109 -4.35 -25.91 -10.03
N ALA A 110 -3.77 -26.95 -9.44
CA ALA A 110 -3.29 -28.14 -10.14
C ALA A 110 -4.44 -28.96 -10.78
N ASP A 111 -5.65 -28.85 -10.25
CA ASP A 111 -6.88 -29.42 -10.82
C ASP A 111 -7.42 -28.62 -12.03
N GLY A 112 -6.69 -27.57 -12.45
CA GLY A 112 -7.08 -26.69 -13.55
C GLY A 112 -8.06 -25.58 -13.15
N LYS A 113 -8.57 -25.54 -11.91
CA LYS A 113 -9.45 -24.44 -11.48
C LYS A 113 -8.65 -23.15 -11.26
N THR A 114 -9.31 -22.02 -11.38
CA THR A 114 -8.74 -20.70 -11.07
C THR A 114 -9.63 -20.00 -10.05
N TYR A 115 -9.01 -19.38 -9.06
CA TYR A 115 -9.66 -18.40 -8.21
C TYR A 115 -8.82 -17.12 -8.20
N TYR A 116 -9.41 -16.00 -7.81
CA TYR A 116 -8.80 -14.69 -7.89
C TYR A 116 -8.57 -14.17 -6.48
N ILE A 117 -7.37 -13.69 -6.20
CA ILE A 117 -7.04 -12.98 -4.96
C ILE A 117 -7.16 -11.50 -5.22
N VAL A 118 -7.76 -10.76 -4.28
CA VAL A 118 -7.89 -9.30 -4.33
C VAL A 118 -7.24 -8.70 -3.10
N ASN A 119 -6.44 -7.66 -3.32
CA ASN A 119 -5.84 -6.87 -2.25
C ASN A 119 -6.81 -5.77 -1.84
N CYS A 120 -7.26 -5.84 -0.60
CA CYS A 120 -8.24 -4.96 -0.02
C CYS A 120 -7.58 -4.01 1.00
N PHE A 121 -8.02 -2.76 1.01
CA PHE A 121 -7.58 -1.73 1.95
C PHE A 121 -8.78 -0.97 2.50
N GLY A 122 -8.67 -0.59 3.77
CA GLY A 122 -9.60 0.31 4.43
C GLY A 122 -8.92 1.11 5.54
N LYS A 123 -9.58 2.20 5.94
CA LYS A 123 -9.16 3.01 7.09
C LYS A 123 -10.26 3.01 8.12
N ALA A 124 -9.90 2.74 9.38
CA ALA A 124 -10.80 2.97 10.50
C ALA A 124 -10.71 4.41 11.02
N SER A 125 -9.61 5.11 10.70
CA SER A 125 -9.39 6.50 11.06
C SER A 125 -8.26 7.10 10.21
N GLY A 126 -7.97 8.39 10.41
CA GLY A 126 -6.81 9.04 9.80
C GLY A 126 -5.47 8.39 10.18
N ALA A 127 -5.43 7.64 11.28
CA ALA A 127 -4.22 7.02 11.81
C ALA A 127 -4.18 5.49 11.68
N ASP A 128 -5.31 4.83 11.49
CA ASP A 128 -5.43 3.36 11.50
C ASP A 128 -5.74 2.82 10.10
N GLY A 129 -4.78 2.09 9.55
CA GLY A 129 -4.89 1.40 8.26
C GLY A 129 -5.07 -0.09 8.43
N TYR A 130 -5.85 -0.69 7.54
CA TYR A 130 -6.10 -2.12 7.49
C TYR A 130 -5.96 -2.61 6.05
N GLU A 131 -5.11 -3.61 5.83
CA GLU A 131 -4.98 -4.32 4.55
C GLU A 131 -5.27 -5.81 4.75
N TRP A 132 -6.00 -6.41 3.82
CA TRP A 132 -6.29 -7.84 3.84
C TRP A 132 -6.44 -8.41 2.44
N LEU A 133 -6.37 -9.73 2.33
CA LEU A 133 -6.68 -10.44 1.09
C LEU A 133 -8.05 -11.08 1.15
N GLU A 134 -8.78 -10.95 0.06
CA GLU A 134 -9.99 -11.70 -0.23
C GLU A 134 -9.76 -12.61 -1.43
N ALA A 135 -10.58 -13.65 -1.55
CA ALA A 135 -10.50 -14.55 -2.69
C ALA A 135 -11.87 -14.91 -3.23
N TYR A 136 -11.94 -15.04 -4.55
CA TYR A 136 -13.18 -15.20 -5.28
C TYR A 136 -13.06 -16.25 -6.38
N GLU A 137 -14.09 -17.09 -6.50
CA GLU A 137 -14.28 -17.99 -7.63
C GLU A 137 -15.37 -17.42 -8.54
N ILE A 138 -15.13 -17.47 -9.85
CA ILE A 138 -16.09 -17.03 -10.86
C ILE A 138 -16.84 -18.26 -11.35
N VAL A 139 -18.15 -18.30 -11.10
CA VAL A 139 -19.03 -19.41 -11.49
C VAL A 139 -20.13 -18.87 -12.38
N GLY A 140 -19.97 -19.05 -13.69
CA GLY A 140 -20.83 -18.40 -14.69
C GLY A 140 -20.72 -16.88 -14.57
N LYS A 141 -21.86 -16.21 -14.35
CA LYS A 141 -21.95 -14.75 -14.12
C LYS A 141 -21.80 -14.32 -12.66
N ARG A 142 -21.56 -15.26 -11.73
CA ARG A 142 -21.52 -14.99 -10.28
C ARG A 142 -20.09 -14.97 -9.76
N VAL A 143 -19.84 -14.01 -8.87
CA VAL A 143 -18.64 -13.93 -8.04
C VAL A 143 -18.96 -14.56 -6.69
N ARG A 144 -18.22 -15.60 -6.30
CA ARG A 144 -18.40 -16.28 -5.02
C ARG A 144 -17.15 -16.19 -4.18
N GLU A 145 -17.28 -15.67 -2.98
CA GLU A 145 -16.16 -15.63 -2.04
C GLU A 145 -15.72 -17.06 -1.63
N VAL A 146 -14.41 -17.26 -1.60
CA VAL A 146 -13.71 -18.50 -1.24
C VAL A 146 -12.57 -18.20 -0.29
N LYS A 147 -11.99 -19.23 0.33
CA LYS A 147 -10.83 -19.05 1.20
C LYS A 147 -9.60 -18.69 0.38
N VAL A 148 -8.84 -17.68 0.81
CA VAL A 148 -7.57 -17.29 0.17
C VAL A 148 -6.57 -18.45 0.13
N VAL A 149 -6.52 -19.24 1.21
CA VAL A 149 -5.55 -20.32 1.39
C VAL A 149 -5.62 -21.41 0.31
N ASP A 150 -6.80 -21.73 -0.23
CA ASP A 150 -6.96 -22.88 -1.13
C ASP A 150 -8.09 -22.75 -2.17
N GLY A 151 -8.80 -21.63 -2.22
CA GLY A 151 -9.98 -21.43 -3.05
C GLY A 151 -11.16 -22.32 -2.65
N GLY A 152 -11.15 -22.89 -1.44
CA GLY A 152 -12.22 -23.70 -0.89
C GLY A 152 -13.41 -22.86 -0.42
N ARG A 153 -14.56 -23.51 -0.17
CA ARG A 153 -15.77 -22.82 0.28
C ARG A 153 -15.53 -22.11 1.63
N LYS A 154 -15.76 -20.80 1.67
CA LYS A 154 -15.75 -20.01 2.91
C LYS A 154 -17.08 -20.19 3.64
N ARG A 155 -17.07 -20.38 4.96
CA ARG A 155 -18.27 -20.38 5.80
C ARG A 155 -18.60 -18.94 6.17
N ARG A 156 -19.89 -18.57 6.15
CA ARG A 156 -20.34 -17.21 6.50
C ARG A 156 -19.97 -16.91 7.96
N GLY A 157 -19.43 -15.71 8.22
CA GLY A 157 -19.34 -15.10 9.55
C GLY A 157 -18.32 -15.69 10.54
N THR A 158 -17.24 -16.36 10.13
CA THR A 158 -16.39 -17.08 11.12
C THR A 158 -14.88 -16.92 11.07
N GLU A 159 -14.27 -16.10 10.20
CA GLU A 159 -12.80 -15.98 10.21
C GLU A 159 -12.40 -14.53 9.92
N GLU A 160 -11.65 -13.90 10.85
CA GLU A 160 -10.83 -12.73 10.50
C GLU A 160 -9.95 -13.10 9.29
N PRO A 161 -9.71 -12.17 8.36
CA PRO A 161 -8.92 -12.49 7.18
C PRO A 161 -7.53 -13.01 7.59
N GLU A 162 -7.25 -14.28 7.27
CA GLU A 162 -6.00 -14.99 7.63
C GLU A 162 -4.75 -14.25 7.13
N PHE A 163 -4.90 -13.54 6.01
CA PHE A 163 -3.86 -12.73 5.38
C PHE A 163 -4.25 -11.27 5.52
N SER A 164 -3.89 -10.66 6.65
CA SER A 164 -4.20 -9.27 6.94
C SER A 164 -3.16 -8.60 7.82
N VAL A 165 -3.22 -7.28 7.86
CA VAL A 165 -2.43 -6.44 8.75
C VAL A 165 -3.22 -5.21 9.16
N ASN A 166 -3.25 -4.96 10.48
CA ASN A 166 -3.60 -3.66 11.04
C ASN A 166 -2.31 -2.90 11.36
N TYR A 167 -2.21 -1.64 10.95
CA TYR A 167 -1.02 -0.82 11.17
C TYR A 167 -1.35 0.66 11.40
N LYS A 168 -0.41 1.37 12.05
CA LYS A 168 -0.49 2.82 12.19
C LYS A 168 0.06 3.50 10.94
N ILE A 169 -0.81 4.22 10.22
CA ILE A 169 -0.46 4.97 9.00
C ILE A 169 0.70 5.95 9.26
N PRO A 170 0.70 6.76 10.35
CA PRO A 170 1.80 7.69 10.60
C PRO A 170 3.15 6.99 10.82
N ASN A 171 3.16 5.86 11.53
CA ASN A 171 4.40 5.12 11.81
C ASN A 171 5.06 4.64 10.52
N TRP A 172 4.27 4.08 9.59
CA TRP A 172 4.80 3.68 8.30
C TRP A 172 5.19 4.89 7.45
N PHE A 173 4.30 5.90 7.37
CA PHE A 173 4.55 7.13 6.61
C PHE A 173 5.88 7.79 7.00
N PHE A 174 6.17 7.98 8.28
CA PHE A 174 7.43 8.63 8.70
C PHE A 174 8.64 7.71 8.52
N LYS A 175 8.47 6.40 8.62
CA LYS A 175 9.53 5.42 8.37
C LYS A 175 9.94 5.39 6.89
N THR A 176 9.00 5.61 5.98
CA THR A 176 9.23 5.48 4.53
C THR A 176 9.10 6.78 3.75
N ARG A 177 8.76 7.90 4.40
CA ARG A 177 8.42 9.20 3.80
C ARG A 177 7.30 9.12 2.74
N GLY A 178 6.28 8.33 3.04
CA GLY A 178 5.15 8.09 2.13
C GLY A 178 5.41 7.05 1.04
N PHE A 179 6.64 6.59 0.87
CA PHE A 179 6.94 5.47 -0.02
C PHE A 179 6.50 4.13 0.60
N GLY A 180 6.46 3.05 -0.18
CA GLY A 180 6.37 1.70 0.36
C GLY A 180 4.99 1.20 0.76
N TYR A 181 3.93 1.95 0.49
CA TYR A 181 2.56 1.42 0.57
C TYR A 181 2.27 0.40 -0.53
N ASP A 182 3.05 0.43 -1.61
CA ASP A 182 3.02 -0.55 -2.70
C ASP A 182 3.63 -1.92 -2.33
N TRP A 183 4.21 -2.07 -1.13
CA TRP A 183 4.80 -3.33 -0.67
C TRP A 183 4.38 -3.79 0.75
N ILE A 184 3.21 -3.33 1.25
CA ILE A 184 2.72 -3.72 2.58
C ILE A 184 2.18 -5.15 2.57
N LEU A 185 1.12 -5.44 1.82
CA LEU A 185 0.55 -6.77 1.65
C LEU A 185 0.56 -7.11 0.16
N GLU A 186 1.34 -8.11 -0.24
CA GLU A 186 1.58 -8.40 -1.66
C GLU A 186 1.36 -9.86 -2.03
N TYR A 187 0.87 -10.10 -3.26
CA TYR A 187 0.95 -11.40 -3.92
C TYR A 187 1.91 -11.32 -5.13
N ASP A 188 2.97 -12.12 -5.10
CA ASP A 188 3.88 -12.31 -6.23
C ASP A 188 3.33 -13.44 -7.12
N ALA A 189 2.67 -13.09 -8.22
CA ALA A 189 2.12 -14.08 -9.16
C ALA A 189 3.19 -14.98 -9.80
N ARG A 190 4.42 -14.47 -10.00
CA ARG A 190 5.52 -15.25 -10.60
C ARG A 190 6.03 -16.32 -9.63
N LEU A 191 6.23 -15.96 -8.36
CA LEU A 191 6.67 -16.90 -7.33
C LEU A 191 5.51 -17.67 -6.69
N ARG A 192 4.29 -17.21 -6.93
CA ARG A 192 3.05 -17.67 -6.29
C ARG A 192 3.14 -17.56 -4.78
N GLU A 193 3.62 -16.41 -4.31
CA GLU A 193 3.89 -16.16 -2.90
C GLU A 193 3.07 -14.99 -2.36
N ILE A 194 2.48 -15.16 -1.18
CA ILE A 194 1.87 -14.06 -0.40
C ILE A 194 2.87 -13.59 0.64
N TYR A 195 3.03 -12.29 0.75
CA TYR A 195 3.86 -11.60 1.74
C TYR A 195 2.95 -10.85 2.71
N VAL A 196 2.68 -11.42 3.88
CA VAL A 196 1.92 -10.71 4.94
C VAL A 196 2.90 -10.03 5.88
N PRO A 197 2.79 -8.72 6.08
CA PRO A 197 3.75 -7.97 6.87
C PRO A 197 3.63 -8.34 8.35
N ILE A 198 4.77 -8.33 9.02
CA ILE A 198 4.88 -8.57 10.45
C ILE A 198 4.81 -7.21 11.15
N THR A 199 3.91 -7.10 12.11
CA THR A 199 3.85 -5.99 13.06
C THR A 199 4.43 -6.42 14.40
N VAL A 200 5.03 -5.44 15.09
CA VAL A 200 5.45 -5.57 16.49
C VAL A 200 4.55 -4.68 17.35
N ASP A 201 4.95 -4.45 18.61
CA ASP A 201 4.26 -3.61 19.58
C ASP A 201 3.58 -2.39 18.94
N ASP A 202 2.34 -2.13 19.34
CA ASP A 202 1.56 -0.98 18.88
C ASP A 202 1.31 -0.92 17.36
N ARG A 203 1.25 -2.09 16.70
CA ARG A 203 0.93 -2.23 15.27
C ARG A 203 1.98 -1.58 14.34
N GLU A 204 3.24 -1.57 14.78
CA GLU A 204 4.35 -1.04 13.98
C GLU A 204 4.85 -2.09 12.98
N MET A 205 4.79 -1.79 11.68
CA MET A 205 5.38 -2.64 10.65
C MET A 205 6.92 -2.54 10.65
N ILE A 206 7.57 -3.69 10.54
CA ILE A 206 9.04 -3.81 10.58
C ILE A 206 9.68 -4.10 9.21
N ASP A 207 8.89 -4.03 8.13
CA ASP A 207 9.33 -4.38 6.77
C ASP A 207 9.86 -5.82 6.68
N ARG A 208 9.31 -6.73 7.48
CA ARG A 208 9.53 -8.18 7.39
C ARG A 208 8.18 -8.86 7.24
N TYR A 209 8.20 -10.05 6.66
CA TYR A 209 7.00 -10.71 6.18
C TYR A 209 6.98 -12.15 6.62
N ARG A 210 5.81 -12.64 7.01
CA ARG A 210 5.53 -14.06 6.92
C ARG A 210 5.20 -14.35 5.45
N VAL A 211 5.75 -15.42 4.90
CA VAL A 211 5.60 -15.73 3.47
C VAL A 211 4.90 -17.06 3.32
N TRP A 212 3.94 -17.14 2.39
CA TRP A 212 3.25 -18.37 2.04
C TRP A 212 3.42 -18.63 0.55
N ARG A 213 3.68 -19.87 0.16
CA ARG A 213 3.81 -20.27 -1.24
C ARG A 213 2.69 -21.22 -1.64
N HIS A 214 2.06 -20.98 -2.79
CA HIS A 214 1.05 -21.89 -3.32
C HIS A 214 1.71 -23.15 -3.92
N ASN A 215 1.39 -24.33 -3.39
CA ASN A 215 2.00 -25.59 -3.80
C ASN A 215 1.26 -26.30 -4.96
N GLY A 216 0.27 -25.63 -5.55
CA GLY A 216 -0.63 -26.17 -6.58
C GLY A 216 -2.02 -26.51 -6.05
N THR A 217 -2.17 -26.72 -4.74
CA THR A 217 -3.46 -26.99 -4.10
C THR A 217 -3.86 -25.93 -3.08
N ARG A 218 -2.88 -25.42 -2.33
CA ARG A 218 -3.06 -24.44 -1.26
C ARG A 218 -1.78 -23.65 -1.00
N PHE A 219 -1.90 -22.54 -0.30
CA PHE A 219 -0.80 -21.81 0.32
C PHE A 219 -0.26 -22.56 1.55
N VAL A 220 1.07 -22.60 1.64
CA VAL A 220 1.81 -23.21 2.75
C VAL A 220 2.81 -22.18 3.28
N CYS A 221 2.83 -22.00 4.60
CA CYS A 221 3.75 -21.07 5.25
C CYS A 221 5.21 -21.51 5.05
N MET A 222 6.02 -20.59 4.55
CA MET A 222 7.45 -20.73 4.26
C MET A 222 8.33 -20.12 5.38
N GLY A 223 7.71 -19.55 6.41
CA GLY A 223 8.37 -18.83 7.49
C GLY A 223 8.56 -17.34 7.20
N GLU A 224 9.43 -16.70 7.97
CA GLU A 224 9.68 -15.26 7.89
C GLU A 224 10.77 -14.92 6.87
N ARG A 225 10.58 -13.83 6.13
CA ARG A 225 11.55 -13.29 5.16
C ARG A 225 11.62 -11.77 5.24
N GLY A 226 12.68 -11.20 4.68
CA GLY A 226 12.78 -9.76 4.45
C GLY A 226 11.93 -9.31 3.26
N ASN A 227 11.94 -8.00 3.01
CA ASN A 227 11.30 -7.36 1.87
C ASN A 227 11.82 -7.96 0.55
N ARG A 228 10.91 -8.45 -0.29
CA ARG A 228 11.24 -9.11 -1.56
C ARG A 228 11.93 -8.19 -2.57
N ASN A 229 11.68 -6.89 -2.45
CA ASN A 229 12.27 -5.87 -3.30
C ASN A 229 13.68 -5.48 -2.84
N LEU A 230 14.18 -6.02 -1.72
CA LEU A 230 15.51 -5.72 -1.19
C LEU A 230 16.57 -6.68 -1.75
N HIS A 231 17.73 -6.13 -2.13
CA HIS A 231 18.86 -6.92 -2.60
C HIS A 231 19.26 -8.00 -1.57
N PRO A 232 19.57 -9.25 -1.99
CA PRO A 232 19.86 -10.36 -1.09
C PRO A 232 20.94 -10.10 -0.03
N SER A 233 21.94 -9.28 -0.35
CA SER A 233 23.03 -8.93 0.59
C SER A 233 22.56 -8.11 1.80
N LEU A 234 21.32 -7.62 1.79
CA LEU A 234 20.75 -6.80 2.86
C LEU A 234 19.62 -7.51 3.61
N LEU A 235 19.30 -8.77 3.31
CA LEU A 235 18.16 -9.47 3.92
C LEU A 235 18.34 -9.83 5.41
N ASP A 236 19.57 -9.75 5.94
CA ASP A 236 19.81 -9.88 7.38
C ASP A 236 19.61 -8.53 8.08
N TYR A 237 18.39 -8.33 8.58
CA TYR A 237 17.99 -7.21 9.43
C TYR A 237 16.83 -7.64 10.34
N VAL A 238 16.63 -6.87 11.42
CA VAL A 238 15.50 -7.05 12.35
C VAL A 238 14.32 -6.20 11.91
N ALA A 239 14.55 -4.91 11.63
CA ALA A 239 13.51 -3.97 11.24
C ALA A 239 14.03 -2.84 10.35
N LEU A 240 13.22 -2.38 9.41
CA LEU A 240 13.44 -1.10 8.74
C LEU A 240 13.32 0.03 9.77
N THR A 241 14.32 0.91 9.79
CA THR A 241 14.34 2.13 10.62
C THR A 241 13.98 3.36 9.80
N LEU A 242 14.50 3.47 8.57
CA LEU A 242 14.20 4.57 7.67
C LEU A 242 14.41 4.14 6.22
N TYR A 243 13.48 4.51 5.34
CA TYR A 243 13.63 4.47 3.89
C TYR A 243 13.36 5.87 3.34
N ALA A 244 14.17 6.32 2.39
CA ALA A 244 13.91 7.58 1.72
C ALA A 244 14.57 7.74 0.37
N SER A 245 14.00 8.64 -0.41
CA SER A 245 14.47 9.08 -1.71
C SER A 245 14.90 10.55 -1.65
N SER A 246 15.93 10.92 -2.40
CA SER A 246 16.31 12.28 -2.75
C SER A 246 16.52 12.36 -4.25
N LYS A 247 16.80 13.55 -4.78
CA LYS A 247 17.03 13.78 -6.22
C LYS A 247 17.93 12.72 -6.87
N ASP A 248 19.08 12.42 -6.28
CA ASP A 248 20.08 11.51 -6.86
C ASP A 248 20.28 10.20 -6.08
N TYR A 249 19.64 10.02 -4.93
CA TYR A 249 19.91 8.89 -4.04
C TYR A 249 18.65 8.23 -3.50
N VAL A 250 18.75 6.93 -3.24
CA VAL A 250 17.87 6.19 -2.34
C VAL A 250 18.70 5.76 -1.14
N VAL A 251 18.15 5.92 0.05
CA VAL A 251 18.80 5.56 1.32
C VAL A 251 17.91 4.67 2.15
N ARG A 252 18.52 3.71 2.82
CA ARG A 252 17.85 2.81 3.76
C ARG A 252 18.69 2.65 5.01
N VAL A 253 18.05 2.69 6.16
CA VAL A 253 18.62 2.40 7.47
C VAL A 253 17.88 1.21 8.06
N ASP A 254 18.62 0.16 8.40
CA ASP A 254 18.11 -1.04 9.05
C ASP A 254 18.66 -1.16 10.47
N SER A 255 17.83 -1.69 11.38
CA SER A 255 18.27 -2.20 12.68
C SER A 255 18.68 -3.66 12.55
N LEU A 256 19.83 -4.04 13.11
CA LEU A 256 20.39 -5.39 13.08
C LEU A 256 20.20 -6.11 14.41
N ARG A 257 20.41 -7.44 14.44
CA ARG A 257 20.22 -8.28 15.65
C ARG A 257 21.08 -7.85 16.84
N ASN A 258 22.27 -7.33 16.58
CA ASN A 258 23.18 -6.80 17.60
C ASN A 258 22.82 -5.36 18.05
N LYS A 259 21.66 -4.83 17.65
CA LYS A 259 21.19 -3.46 17.90
C LYS A 259 22.01 -2.37 17.21
N GLU A 260 22.95 -2.73 16.33
CA GLU A 260 23.63 -1.76 15.47
C GLU A 260 22.72 -1.36 14.30
N LEU A 261 22.99 -0.17 13.74
CA LEU A 261 22.34 0.27 12.51
C LEU A 261 23.22 -0.03 11.30
N ARG A 262 22.58 -0.35 10.18
CA ARG A 262 23.20 -0.46 8.85
C ARG A 262 22.60 0.55 7.89
N LEU A 263 23.45 1.33 7.25
CA LEU A 263 23.12 2.20 6.12
C LEU A 263 23.36 1.45 4.81
N ALA A 264 22.42 1.54 3.89
CA ALA A 264 22.59 1.23 2.48
C ALA A 264 22.22 2.46 1.63
N VAL A 265 23.02 2.77 0.61
CA VAL A 265 22.79 3.89 -0.31
C VAL A 265 22.90 3.41 -1.74
N TRP A 266 21.97 3.86 -2.57
CA TRP A 266 21.94 3.65 -4.02
C TRP A 266 21.92 5.01 -4.69
N ARG A 267 22.78 5.21 -5.68
CA ARG A 267 22.73 6.35 -6.58
C ARG A 267 21.72 6.03 -7.69
N LYS A 268 20.73 6.90 -7.87
CA LYS A 268 19.73 6.76 -8.93
C LYS A 268 20.41 6.64 -10.31
N PRO A 269 19.90 5.78 -11.20
CA PRO A 269 18.57 5.15 -11.18
C PRO A 269 18.49 3.80 -10.43
N LYS A 270 19.53 3.39 -9.70
CA LYS A 270 19.50 2.13 -8.93
C LYS A 270 18.36 2.13 -7.90
N LYS A 271 17.75 0.97 -7.70
CA LYS A 271 16.67 0.69 -6.74
C LYS A 271 17.17 -0.23 -5.63
N MET A 272 16.37 -0.40 -4.57
CA MET A 272 16.73 -1.24 -3.42
C MET A 272 16.96 -2.73 -3.77
N SER A 273 16.49 -3.18 -4.93
CA SER A 273 16.74 -4.52 -5.48
C SER A 273 18.13 -4.68 -6.08
N ASP A 274 18.80 -3.58 -6.43
CA ASP A 274 20.15 -3.57 -7.00
C ASP A 274 21.22 -3.65 -5.90
N VAL A 275 22.45 -4.01 -6.30
CA VAL A 275 23.60 -3.95 -5.39
C VAL A 275 23.82 -2.48 -4.93
N PRO A 276 23.80 -2.20 -3.62
CA PRO A 276 24.04 -0.86 -3.09
C PRO A 276 25.44 -0.34 -3.43
N ASP A 277 25.55 0.97 -3.65
CA ASP A 277 26.84 1.63 -3.88
C ASP A 277 27.65 1.77 -2.59
N VAL A 278 26.95 1.90 -1.47
CA VAL A 278 27.56 2.04 -0.13
C VAL A 278 26.78 1.20 0.85
N VAL A 279 27.50 0.42 1.66
CA VAL A 279 26.98 -0.23 2.85
C VAL A 279 27.88 0.09 4.03
N VAL A 280 27.33 0.69 5.09
CA VAL A 280 28.05 1.02 6.32
C VAL A 280 27.31 0.46 7.52
N SER A 281 27.97 -0.37 8.31
CA SER A 281 27.43 -0.90 9.57
C SER A 281 27.93 -0.08 10.77
N LYS A 282 27.53 -0.46 12.00
CA LYS A 282 27.90 0.23 13.24
C LYS A 282 27.41 1.68 13.32
N GLY A 283 26.30 1.98 12.66
CA GLY A 283 25.65 3.27 12.76
C GLY A 283 25.11 3.54 14.15
N LYS A 284 25.01 4.82 14.49
CA LYS A 284 24.44 5.28 15.77
C LYS A 284 23.25 6.19 15.50
N ARG A 285 22.16 5.93 16.21
CA ARG A 285 21.06 6.86 16.36
C ARG A 285 21.47 7.95 17.32
N LYS A 286 21.22 9.20 16.97
CA LYS A 286 21.28 10.31 17.90
C LYS A 286 19.85 10.81 18.07
N HIS A 287 19.35 10.59 19.29
CA HIS A 287 18.07 11.11 19.71
C HIS A 287 18.21 12.60 20.01
N HIS A 288 17.25 13.38 19.54
CA HIS A 288 17.17 14.79 19.88
C HIS A 288 15.94 14.99 20.75
N GLY A 289 16.11 15.73 21.85
CA GLY A 289 14.98 16.20 22.64
C GLY A 289 14.29 17.38 21.96
N LEU A 290 13.47 18.08 22.74
CA LEU A 290 12.93 19.37 22.32
C LEU A 290 14.08 20.36 22.11
N ASP A 291 14.01 21.13 21.02
CA ASP A 291 14.89 22.28 20.85
C ASP A 291 14.52 23.40 21.84
N SER A 292 15.33 24.46 21.88
CA SER A 292 15.12 25.60 22.79
C SER A 292 13.79 26.35 22.59
N ARG A 293 13.05 26.03 21.51
CA ARG A 293 11.75 26.61 21.17
C ARG A 293 10.61 25.60 21.35
N GLY A 294 10.89 24.40 21.85
CA GLY A 294 9.89 23.35 22.10
C GLY A 294 9.55 22.48 20.89
N TYR A 295 10.33 22.53 19.80
CA TYR A 295 10.11 21.64 18.65
C TYR A 295 10.84 20.31 18.84
N THR A 296 10.14 19.20 18.63
CA THR A 296 10.77 17.87 18.57
C THR A 296 11.59 17.76 17.30
N LEU A 297 12.90 17.57 17.46
CA LEU A 297 13.77 17.19 16.35
C LEU A 297 13.67 15.68 16.17
N CYS A 298 13.44 15.20 14.95
CA CYS A 298 13.43 13.76 14.68
C CYS A 298 14.82 13.15 14.93
N ASP A 299 14.92 11.85 15.11
CA ASP A 299 16.23 11.19 15.24
C ASP A 299 17.06 11.33 13.95
N ASP A 300 18.37 11.56 14.09
CA ASP A 300 19.32 11.46 12.98
C ASP A 300 20.29 10.27 13.15
N TYR A 301 20.74 9.71 12.03
CA TYR A 301 21.51 8.47 12.00
C TYR A 301 22.90 8.72 11.42
N HIS A 302 23.94 8.39 12.21
CA HIS A 302 25.33 8.71 11.90
C HIS A 302 26.11 7.44 11.57
N PHE A 303 26.83 7.46 10.46
CA PHE A 303 27.69 6.36 10.00
C PHE A 303 29.05 6.91 9.58
N ILE A 304 30.12 6.13 9.82
CA ILE A 304 31.49 6.51 9.44
C ILE A 304 32.16 5.34 8.74
N GLN A 305 32.72 5.59 7.57
CA GLN A 305 33.52 4.63 6.79
C GLN A 305 34.71 5.37 6.19
N GLU A 306 35.93 4.93 6.50
CA GLU A 306 37.17 5.45 5.89
C GLU A 306 37.31 6.99 5.93
N GLY A 307 36.94 7.58 7.09
CA GLY A 307 36.97 9.03 7.30
C GLY A 307 35.85 9.81 6.58
N THR A 308 34.96 9.12 5.88
CA THR A 308 33.71 9.68 5.34
C THR A 308 32.60 9.51 6.36
N LYS A 309 31.92 10.61 6.71
CA LYS A 309 30.76 10.63 7.59
C LYS A 309 29.49 10.75 6.75
N TYR A 310 28.52 9.88 7.04
CA TYR A 310 27.17 9.94 6.50
C TYR A 310 26.21 10.32 7.63
N VAL A 311 25.34 11.29 7.39
CA VAL A 311 24.25 11.65 8.31
C VAL A 311 22.95 11.52 7.54
N ILE A 312 22.08 10.65 8.02
CA ILE A 312 20.74 10.43 7.48
C ILE A 312 19.75 11.11 8.41
N ASN A 313 18.77 11.78 7.81
CA ASN A 313 17.79 12.58 8.51
C ASN A 313 18.40 13.79 9.24
N PHE A 314 19.42 14.41 8.64
CA PHE A 314 19.96 15.65 9.18
C PHE A 314 18.92 16.77 9.00
N GLN A 315 18.65 17.53 10.05
CA GLN A 315 17.55 18.49 10.05
C GLN A 315 18.03 19.93 10.01
N GLU A 316 17.31 20.75 9.25
CA GLU A 316 17.39 22.19 9.31
C GLU A 316 16.00 22.79 9.38
N ASN A 317 15.80 23.69 10.34
CA ASN A 317 14.55 24.42 10.54
C ASN A 317 14.71 25.82 9.94
N HIS A 318 13.86 26.18 8.99
CA HIS A 318 13.85 27.50 8.38
C HIS A 318 12.64 28.27 8.90
N PHE A 319 12.89 29.41 9.54
CA PHE A 319 11.84 30.26 10.08
C PHE A 319 11.56 31.41 9.11
N ASN A 320 10.31 31.57 8.72
CA ASN A 320 9.91 32.75 7.96
C ASN A 320 9.77 33.97 8.89
N LYS A 321 9.53 35.15 8.30
CA LYS A 321 9.39 36.43 9.04
C LYS A 321 8.25 36.44 10.06
N ASN A 322 7.26 35.56 9.90
CA ASN A 322 6.10 35.44 10.78
C ASN A 322 6.33 34.40 11.90
N GLY A 323 7.54 33.82 11.99
CA GLY A 323 7.88 32.81 12.98
C GLY A 323 7.43 31.40 12.64
N ALA A 324 6.81 31.17 11.47
CA ALA A 324 6.45 29.82 11.04
C ALA A 324 7.70 29.05 10.60
N CYS A 325 7.80 27.80 11.05
CA CYS A 325 8.94 26.92 10.80
C CYS A 325 8.64 25.96 9.65
N THR A 326 9.51 25.87 8.65
CA THR A 326 9.55 24.76 7.71
C THR A 326 10.67 23.81 8.10
N HIS A 327 10.33 22.52 8.16
CA HIS A 327 11.25 21.46 8.53
C HIS A 327 11.82 20.80 7.28
N HIS A 328 13.15 20.70 7.20
CA HIS A 328 13.83 20.10 6.05
C HIS A 328 14.75 18.97 6.51
N GLU A 329 14.60 17.80 5.91
CA GLU A 329 15.37 16.60 6.22
C GLU A 329 16.33 16.24 5.08
N TYR A 330 17.60 15.98 5.41
CA TYR A 330 18.66 15.82 4.42
C TYR A 330 19.45 14.52 4.56
N PHE A 331 19.91 14.03 3.41
CA PHE A 331 21.08 13.16 3.30
C PHE A 331 22.36 14.00 3.24
N LEU A 332 23.27 13.78 4.18
CA LEU A 332 24.60 14.40 4.17
C LEU A 332 25.71 13.36 4.00
N LYS A 333 26.67 13.68 3.13
CA LYS A 333 27.98 13.01 3.04
C LYS A 333 29.08 14.03 3.25
N ARG A 334 29.97 13.80 4.21
CA ARG A 334 31.09 14.69 4.55
C ARG A 334 32.41 13.93 4.61
N ARG A 335 33.52 14.57 4.23
CA ARG A 335 34.88 14.02 4.40
C ARG A 335 35.84 15.16 4.74
N GLY A 336 36.67 14.97 5.77
CA GLY A 336 37.62 16.00 6.21
C GLY A 336 36.98 17.35 6.53
N GLY A 337 35.80 17.36 7.17
CA GLY A 337 35.04 18.58 7.48
C GLY A 337 34.28 19.21 6.31
N LYS A 338 34.57 18.84 5.07
CA LYS A 338 33.89 19.34 3.87
C LYS A 338 32.61 18.55 3.58
N THR A 339 31.51 19.25 3.31
CA THR A 339 30.29 18.64 2.77
C THR A 339 30.49 18.32 1.29
N LEU A 340 30.32 17.03 0.96
CA LEU A 340 30.42 16.51 -0.41
C LEU A 340 29.02 16.35 -1.04
N VAL A 341 28.03 15.96 -0.23
CA VAL A 341 26.64 15.83 -0.64
C VAL A 341 25.76 16.41 0.47
N LYS A 342 24.79 17.23 0.06
CA LYS A 342 23.62 17.60 0.86
C LYS A 342 22.42 17.59 -0.08
N GLN A 343 21.49 16.67 0.15
CA GLN A 343 20.26 16.57 -0.64
C GLN A 343 19.09 16.38 0.27
N GLU A 344 18.05 17.17 0.03
CA GLU A 344 16.79 17.07 0.74
C GLU A 344 16.06 15.80 0.33
N PHE A 345 15.37 15.19 1.29
CA PHE A 345 14.53 14.03 1.02
C PHE A 345 13.19 14.44 0.43
N GLU A 346 12.70 13.60 -0.46
CA GLU A 346 11.39 13.69 -1.07
C GLU A 346 10.35 13.04 -0.15
N TYR A 347 9.14 13.58 -0.15
CA TYR A 347 7.95 12.95 0.42
C TYR A 347 6.97 12.63 -0.69
N ARG A 348 6.26 11.51 -0.53
CA ARG A 348 5.15 11.15 -1.41
C ARG A 348 3.84 11.33 -0.65
N GLU A 349 2.98 12.19 -1.18
CA GLU A 349 1.57 12.23 -0.78
C GLU A 349 0.89 10.98 -1.35
N ASN A 350 0.08 10.31 -0.53
CA ASN A 350 -0.66 9.11 -0.91
C ASN A 350 -2.16 9.34 -0.83
#